data_AF-A0AAE1UQQ2-F1
#
_entry.id   AF-A0AAE1UQQ2-F1
#
_cell.length_a   1.000
_cell.length_b   1.000
_cell.length_c   1.000
_cell.angle_alpha   90.00
_cell.angle_beta   90.00
_cell.angle_gamma   90.00
#
_symmetry.space_group_name_H-M   'P 1'
#
loop_
_entity.id
_entity.type
_entity.pdbx_description
1 polymer ?
#
loop_
_entity_poly.entity_id
_entity_poly.type
_entity_poly.pdbx_seq_one_letter_code
_entity_poly.pdbx_strand_id
1 'polypeptide(L)'
;MKSKYDTKANEMNVQAGDNVWFYNPQWKKGQSPKLQSPWDGPYTVLDRLSHDVEITLKLKYKWMVMVYQGEKWINKRIKTFNE
;
A
#
# COMPACT_ATOMS: atom_id res chain seq x y z
N MET A 1 -4.80 27.83 -0.73
CA MET A 1 -5.93 27.13 -1.38
C MET A 1 -5.44 25.77 -1.84
N LYS A 2 -5.84 24.69 -1.15
CA LYS A 2 -5.26 23.33 -1.26
C LYS A 2 -5.72 22.55 -2.50
N SER A 3 -6.87 22.94 -3.08
CA SER A 3 -7.52 22.24 -4.19
C SER A 3 -6.69 22.13 -5.47
N LYS A 4 -5.74 23.04 -5.71
CA LYS A 4 -4.84 22.98 -6.88
C LYS A 4 -3.76 21.90 -6.75
N TYR A 5 -3.44 21.47 -5.53
CA TYR A 5 -2.44 20.43 -5.27
C TYR A 5 -3.10 19.04 -5.22
N ASP A 6 -4.31 18.96 -4.67
CA ASP A 6 -5.02 17.70 -4.47
C ASP A 6 -5.70 17.18 -5.76
N THR A 7 -5.65 17.91 -6.88
CA THR A 7 -6.34 17.55 -8.13
C THR A 7 -5.84 16.23 -8.73
N LYS A 8 -4.60 15.81 -8.41
CA LYS A 8 -4.02 14.53 -8.84
C LYS A 8 -3.92 13.48 -7.73
N ALA A 9 -4.33 13.82 -6.51
CA ALA A 9 -4.14 12.95 -5.35
C ALA A 9 -5.15 11.78 -5.30
N ASN A 10 -6.32 11.94 -5.94
CA ASN A 10 -7.40 10.97 -5.86
C ASN A 10 -7.42 9.91 -6.97
N GLU A 11 -6.66 10.08 -8.05
CA GLU A 11 -6.63 9.13 -9.15
C GLU A 11 -5.44 8.18 -8.98
N MET A 12 -5.60 7.19 -8.10
CA MET A 12 -4.66 6.06 -8.02
C MET A 12 -4.87 5.14 -9.24
N ASN A 13 -4.25 5.50 -10.36
CA ASN A 13 -4.16 4.67 -11.56
C ASN A 13 -3.14 3.54 -11.39
N VAL A 14 -3.31 2.70 -10.37
CA VAL A 14 -2.46 1.54 -10.13
C VAL A 14 -2.96 0.37 -10.98
N GLN A 15 -2.08 -0.19 -11.81
CA GLN A 15 -2.37 -1.35 -12.65
C GLN A 15 -1.69 -2.61 -12.12
N ALA A 16 -2.22 -3.77 -12.51
CA ALA A 16 -1.54 -5.04 -12.26
C ALA A 16 -0.16 -5.04 -12.94
N GLY A 17 0.88 -5.42 -12.21
CA GLY A 17 2.28 -5.37 -12.63
C GLY A 17 3.06 -4.16 -12.12
N ASP A 18 2.39 -3.12 -11.62
CA ASP A 18 3.07 -1.93 -11.09
C ASP A 18 3.79 -2.23 -9.78
N ASN A 19 4.92 -1.54 -9.59
CA ASN A 19 5.64 -1.54 -8.32
C ASN A 19 5.19 -0.36 -7.46
N VAL A 20 4.52 -0.65 -6.35
CA VAL A 20 3.96 0.33 -5.43
C VAL A 20 4.65 0.27 -4.07
N TRP A 21 4.77 1.42 -3.42
CA TRP A 21 5.29 1.53 -2.05
C TRP A 21 4.14 1.73 -1.08
N PHE A 22 4.18 1.03 0.05
CA PHE A 22 3.15 1.15 1.07
C PHE A 22 3.58 2.13 2.16
N TYR A 23 2.77 3.15 2.42
CA TYR A 23 3.00 4.06 3.54
C TYR A 23 2.56 3.39 4.86
N ASN A 24 3.52 2.92 5.63
CA ASN A 24 3.31 2.26 6.91
C ASN A 24 4.32 2.80 7.94
N PRO A 25 4.04 3.96 8.57
CA PRO A 25 4.93 4.56 9.54
C PRO A 25 5.02 3.67 10.79
N GLN A 26 5.91 2.68 10.76
CA GLN A 26 6.24 1.82 11.88
C GLN A 26 7.59 2.23 12.45
N TRP A 27 7.53 2.89 13.61
CA TRP A 27 8.74 3.34 14.28
C TRP A 27 9.37 2.20 15.07
N LYS A 28 10.64 1.92 14.81
CA LYS A 28 11.42 0.98 15.62
C LYS A 28 11.91 1.71 16.87
N LYS A 29 11.62 1.15 18.05
CA LYS A 29 12.11 1.66 19.33
C LYS A 29 13.65 1.72 19.31
N GLY A 30 14.23 2.78 19.85
CA GLY A 30 15.68 2.98 19.93
C GLY A 30 16.33 3.61 18.69
N GLN A 31 15.55 3.97 17.67
CA GLN A 31 16.03 4.70 16.50
C GLN A 31 15.24 5.99 16.31
N SER A 32 15.90 7.05 15.83
CA SER A 32 15.26 8.35 15.63
C SER A 32 14.22 8.27 14.50
N PRO A 33 12.97 8.74 14.72
CA PRO A 33 11.92 8.71 13.70
C PRO A 33 12.29 9.43 12.39
N LYS A 34 13.14 10.46 12.47
CA LYS A 34 13.64 11.22 11.30
C LYS A 34 14.56 10.42 10.38
N LEU A 35 15.18 9.36 10.90
CA LEU A 35 16.12 8.51 10.15
C LEU A 35 15.45 7.22 9.63
N GLN A 36 14.16 7.04 9.92
CA GLN A 36 13.40 5.87 9.51
C GLN A 36 12.56 6.21 8.29
N SER A 37 12.61 5.33 7.28
CA SER A 37 11.66 5.41 6.17
C SER A 37 10.29 4.88 6.64
N PRO A 38 9.20 5.64 6.46
CA PRO A 38 7.85 5.14 6.70
C PRO A 38 7.32 4.28 5.55
N TRP A 39 8.11 4.11 4.48
CA TRP A 39 7.73 3.35 3.30
C TRP A 39 8.17 1.89 3.42
N ASP A 40 7.22 0.98 3.27
CA ASP A 40 7.43 -0.46 3.27
C ASP A 40 7.37 -0.96 1.82
N GLY A 41 8.45 -1.63 1.38
CA GLY A 41 8.57 -2.43 0.17
C GLY A 41 8.40 -1.70 -1.19
N PRO A 42 9.04 -2.18 -2.25
CA PRO A 42 8.41 -2.20 -3.57
C PRO A 42 7.56 -3.48 -3.66
N TYR A 43 6.25 -3.31 -3.59
CA TYR A 43 5.28 -4.38 -3.78
C TYR A 43 4.85 -4.45 -5.24
N THR A 44 4.74 -5.65 -5.79
CA THR A 44 4.14 -5.85 -7.11
C THR A 44 2.64 -6.02 -6.97
N VAL A 45 1.87 -5.21 -7.68
CA VAL A 45 0.42 -5.33 -7.77
C VAL A 45 0.10 -6.55 -8.62
N LEU A 46 -0.64 -7.50 -8.06
CA LEU A 46 -1.03 -8.71 -8.81
C LEU A 46 -2.39 -8.54 -9.47
N ASP A 47 -3.34 -8.03 -8.69
CA ASP A 47 -4.71 -7.88 -9.15
C ASP A 47 -5.39 -6.76 -8.37
N ARG A 48 -6.30 -6.08 -9.05
CA ARG A 48 -7.18 -5.05 -8.50
C ARG A 48 -8.59 -5.57 -8.64
N LEU A 49 -9.20 -5.93 -7.52
CA LEU A 49 -10.58 -6.38 -7.51
C LEU A 49 -11.47 -5.17 -7.82
N SER A 50 -12.40 -5.39 -8.75
CA SER A 50 -13.30 -4.38 -9.27
C SER A 50 -13.97 -3.61 -8.12
N HIS A 51 -13.75 -2.28 -8.13
CA HIS A 51 -14.23 -1.24 -7.20
C HIS A 51 -13.17 -0.47 -6.40
N ASP A 52 -11.87 -0.49 -6.72
CA ASP A 52 -10.83 0.33 -6.01
C ASP A 52 -10.64 -0.06 -4.52
N VAL A 53 -11.53 -0.90 -4.00
CA VAL A 53 -11.60 -1.24 -2.60
C VAL A 53 -10.55 -2.27 -2.25
N GLU A 54 -10.12 -3.18 -3.14
CA GLU A 54 -9.13 -4.22 -2.77
C GLU A 54 -7.99 -4.38 -3.79
N ILE A 55 -6.75 -4.27 -3.32
CA ILE A 55 -5.52 -4.48 -4.10
C ILE A 55 -4.73 -5.63 -3.48
N THR A 56 -4.33 -6.59 -4.31
CA THR A 56 -3.43 -7.67 -3.89
C THR A 56 -1.99 -7.31 -4.25
N LEU A 57 -1.14 -7.28 -3.22
CA LEU A 57 0.27 -6.96 -3.32
C LEU A 57 1.14 -8.16 -2.96
N LYS A 58 2.20 -8.36 -3.72
CA LYS A 58 3.21 -9.40 -3.49
C LYS A 58 4.59 -8.78 -3.29
N LEU A 59 5.24 -9.17 -2.21
CA LEU A 59 6.66 -8.98 -1.96
C LEU A 59 7.27 -10.37 -1.80
N LYS A 60 8.55 -10.58 -2.17
CA LYS A 60 9.25 -11.88 -2.24
C LYS A 60 8.71 -13.05 -1.36
N TYR A 61 8.45 -12.80 -0.07
CA TYR A 61 7.97 -13.81 0.90
C TYR A 61 6.64 -13.45 1.58
N LYS A 62 5.95 -12.41 1.13
CA LYS A 62 4.84 -11.77 1.83
C LYS A 62 3.75 -11.37 0.84
N TRP A 63 2.55 -11.87 1.11
CA TRP A 63 1.34 -11.48 0.41
C TRP A 63 0.54 -10.53 1.30
N MET A 64 0.04 -9.46 0.71
CA MET A 64 -0.76 -8.48 1.41
C MET A 64 -1.98 -8.14 0.59
N VAL A 65 -3.15 -8.21 1.22
CA VAL A 65 -4.38 -7.64 0.65
C VAL A 65 -4.60 -6.30 1.33
N MET A 66 -4.58 -5.24 0.54
CA MET A 66 -4.91 -3.90 1.00
C MET A 66 -6.33 -3.57 0.62
N VAL A 67 -7.07 -3.03 1.58
CA VAL A 67 -8.43 -2.58 1.36
C VAL A 67 -8.57 -1.09 1.64
N TYR A 68 -9.11 -0.34 0.68
CA TYR A 68 -9.45 1.06 0.86
C TYR A 68 -10.80 1.18 1.59
N GLN A 69 -10.78 1.71 2.83
CA GLN A 69 -11.98 1.93 3.63
C GLN A 69 -12.03 3.36 4.16
N GLY A 70 -13.13 4.08 3.87
CA GLY A 70 -13.31 5.49 4.26
C GLY A 70 -12.39 6.40 3.46
N GLU A 71 -11.12 6.49 3.87
CA GLU A 71 -10.05 7.27 3.24
C GLU A 71 -8.65 6.66 3.49
N LYS A 72 -8.60 5.37 3.86
CA LYS A 72 -7.36 4.74 4.31
C LYS A 72 -7.20 3.32 3.77
N TRP A 73 -5.98 3.00 3.38
CA TRP A 73 -5.56 1.63 3.09
C TRP A 73 -5.34 0.83 4.37
N ILE A 74 -6.06 -0.28 4.49
CA ILE A 74 -6.00 -1.20 5.63
C ILE A 74 -5.47 -2.54 5.14
N ASN A 75 -4.46 -3.08 5.82
CA ASN A 75 -3.99 -4.44 5.59
C ASN A 75 -4.99 -5.42 6.20
N LYS A 76 -5.72 -6.15 5.35
CA LYS A 76 -6.79 -7.08 5.76
C LYS A 76 -6.36 -8.53 5.96
N ARG A 77 -5.05 -8.81 6.09
CA ARG A 77 -4.42 -10.11 6.49
C ARG A 77 -3.76 -10.89 5.35
N ILE A 78 -2.75 -11.66 5.73
CA ILE A 78 -1.91 -12.53 4.89
C ILE A 78 -2.73 -13.78 4.57
N LYS A 79 -3.17 -13.96 3.32
CA LYS A 79 -3.43 -15.32 2.83
C LYS A 79 -2.07 -15.92 2.56
N THR A 80 -1.53 -16.71 3.49
CA THR A 80 -0.52 -17.71 3.13
C THR A 80 -1.23 -18.66 2.18
N PHE A 81 -1.00 -18.50 0.88
CA PHE A 81 -1.35 -19.54 -0.07
C PHE A 81 -0.34 -20.66 0.19
N ASN A 82 -0.78 -21.70 0.89
CA ASN A 82 -0.08 -22.97 0.81
C ASN A 82 -0.32 -23.48 -0.62
N GLU A 83 0.76 -23.85 -1.30
CA GLU A 83 0.72 -24.65 -2.53
C GLU A 83 -0.18 -25.88 -2.38
#